data_AF-A0A369ZRT6-F1
#
_entry.id   AF-A0A369ZRT6-F1
#
_cell.length_a   1.000
_cell.length_b   1.000
_cell.length_c   1.000
_cell.angle_alpha   90.00
_cell.angle_beta   90.00
_cell.angle_gamma   90.00
#
_symmetry.space_group_name_H-M   'P 1'
#
loop_
_entity.id
_entity.type
_entity.pdbx_description
1 polymer ?
#
loop_
_entity_poly.entity_id
_entity_poly.type
_entity_poly.pdbx_seq_one_letter_code
_entity_poly.pdbx_strand_id
1 'polypeptide(L)'
;MIDQLAPYPDLVIDWHDDISKLDSMNHRINMGLRIGLEADSKFIVRKITEIGDVLVAAPSLLERLGKPTSLEDLEHSYPFGA
;
A
#
# COMPACT_ATOMS: atom_id res chain seq x y z
N MET A 1 6.30 -16.45 7.73
CA MET A 1 6.91 -15.42 6.85
C MET A 1 8.42 -15.34 7.09
N ILE A 2 8.88 -15.28 8.34
CA ILE A 2 10.30 -15.37 8.70
C ILE A 2 10.89 -16.76 8.41
N ASP A 3 10.12 -17.85 8.54
CA ASP A 3 10.61 -19.22 8.32
C ASP A 3 11.14 -19.48 6.90
N GLN A 4 10.67 -18.71 5.91
CA GLN A 4 11.16 -18.82 4.53
C GLN A 4 12.58 -18.27 4.35
N LEU A 5 13.07 -17.49 5.32
CA LEU A 5 14.43 -16.95 5.32
C LEU A 5 15.43 -17.89 5.99
N ALA A 6 14.99 -18.99 6.61
CA ALA A 6 15.87 -19.96 7.27
C ALA A 6 17.03 -20.48 6.39
N PRO A 7 16.86 -20.65 5.05
CA PRO A 7 17.97 -21.02 4.17
C PRO A 7 19.04 -19.93 3.94
N TYR A 8 18.82 -18.70 4.39
CA TYR A 8 19.67 -17.53 4.12
C TYR A 8 20.17 -16.89 5.43
N PRO A 9 21.02 -17.58 6.21
CA PRO A 9 21.39 -17.15 7.56
C PRO A 9 22.19 -15.84 7.60
N ASP A 10 22.91 -15.51 6.52
CA ASP A 10 23.74 -14.31 6.43
C ASP A 10 23.02 -13.12 5.75
N LEU A 11 21.75 -13.28 5.38
CA LEU A 11 20.98 -12.24 4.72
C LEU A 11 20.60 -11.14 5.72
N VAL A 12 21.16 -9.95 5.53
CA VAL A 12 20.78 -8.74 6.27
C VAL A 12 19.85 -7.90 5.39
N ILE A 13 18.63 -7.62 5.86
CA ILE A 13 17.66 -6.78 5.17
C ILE A 13 17.69 -5.39 5.80
N ASP A 14 18.08 -4.40 5.01
CA ASP A 14 17.93 -2.98 5.35
C ASP A 14 16.62 -2.46 4.73
N TRP A 15 15.64 -2.09 5.56
CA TRP A 15 14.28 -1.77 5.15
C TRP A 15 13.96 -0.29 5.35
N HIS A 16 13.48 0.35 4.28
CA HIS A 16 12.98 1.73 4.30
C HIS A 16 11.54 1.76 3.76
N ASP A 17 10.63 2.39 4.50
CA ASP A 17 9.19 2.47 4.22
C ASP A 17 8.76 3.81 3.62
N ASP A 18 9.70 4.61 3.13
CA ASP A 18 9.43 5.94 2.62
C ASP A 18 8.51 5.90 1.37
N ILE A 19 7.40 6.62 1.48
CA ILE A 19 6.30 6.73 0.51
C ILE A 19 6.69 7.62 -0.68
N SER A 20 7.75 8.43 -0.53
CA SER A 20 8.25 9.27 -1.61
C SER A 20 8.84 8.43 -2.75
N LYS A 21 8.79 8.97 -3.98
CA LYS A 21 9.50 8.39 -5.13
C LYS A 21 11.00 8.61 -4.90
N LEU A 22 11.59 7.83 -3.98
CA LEU A 22 12.99 7.94 -3.63
C LEU A 22 13.82 7.87 -4.90
N ASP A 23 14.68 8.87 -5.09
CA ASP A 23 15.68 8.85 -6.12
C ASP A 23 16.63 7.69 -5.84
N SER A 24 16.35 6.60 -6.55
CA SER A 24 16.98 5.29 -6.39
C SER A 24 18.49 5.33 -6.65
N MET A 25 18.98 6.37 -7.33
CA MET A 25 20.41 6.57 -7.60
C MET A 25 21.18 7.10 -6.39
N ASN A 26 20.53 7.80 -5.45
CA ASN A 26 21.21 8.40 -4.28
C ASN A 26 21.23 7.49 -3.04
N HIS A 27 20.31 6.52 -2.93
CA HIS A 27 20.12 5.72 -1.71
C HIS A 27 20.49 4.23 -1.83
N ARG A 28 21.09 3.79 -2.95
CA ARG A 28 21.58 2.40 -3.15
C ARG A 28 20.52 1.32 -2.89
N ILE A 29 19.29 1.53 -3.36
CA ILE A 29 18.22 0.54 -3.24
C ILE A 29 18.48 -0.61 -4.22
N ASN A 30 18.67 -1.83 -3.71
CA ASN A 30 18.84 -3.01 -4.57
C ASN A 30 17.53 -3.46 -5.21
N MET A 31 16.40 -3.37 -4.48
CA MET A 31 15.07 -3.79 -4.92
C MET A 31 14.00 -2.92 -4.25
N GLY A 32 12.89 -2.65 -4.95
CA GLY A 32 11.76 -1.89 -4.40
C GLY A 32 10.43 -2.62 -4.58
N LEU A 33 9.59 -2.60 -3.55
CA LEU A 33 8.19 -3.03 -3.63
C LEU A 33 7.32 -1.77 -3.77
N ARG A 34 6.55 -1.67 -4.86
CA ARG A 34 5.71 -0.49 -5.14
C ARG A 34 4.32 -0.89 -5.61
N ILE A 35 3.33 -0.10 -5.20
CA ILE A 35 1.95 -0.13 -5.70
C ILE A 35 1.82 1.08 -6.63
N GLY A 36 1.50 0.86 -7.90
CA GLY A 36 1.38 1.95 -8.87
C GLY A 36 1.57 1.52 -10.32
N LEU A 37 1.23 2.42 -11.23
CA LEU A 37 1.11 2.13 -12.66
C LEU A 37 2.42 2.28 -13.45
N GLU A 38 3.35 3.10 -12.97
CA GLU A 38 4.58 3.42 -13.72
C GLU A 38 5.84 3.16 -12.88
N ALA A 39 6.57 2.13 -13.27
CA ALA A 39 7.95 1.97 -12.85
C ALA A 39 8.86 2.85 -13.70
N ASP A 40 9.92 3.39 -13.09
CA ASP A 40 10.99 4.03 -13.83
C ASP A 40 11.62 3.01 -14.81
N SER A 41 11.84 3.41 -16.06
CA SER A 41 12.36 2.56 -17.14
C SER A 41 13.75 1.98 -16.85
N LYS A 42 14.43 2.50 -15.82
CA LYS A 42 15.70 1.96 -15.30
C LYS A 42 15.56 0.64 -14.54
N PHE A 43 14.35 0.19 -14.22
CA PHE A 43 14.11 -1.05 -13.48
C PHE A 43 13.60 -2.19 -14.35
N ILE A 44 14.03 -3.41 -14.02
CA ILE A 44 13.34 -4.63 -14.42
C ILE A 44 12.14 -4.81 -13.48
N VAL A 45 10.94 -4.84 -14.04
CA VAL A 45 9.69 -4.88 -13.29
C VAL A 45 9.06 -6.26 -13.36
N ARG A 46 8.68 -6.81 -12.21
CA ARG A 46 7.92 -8.06 -12.12
C ARG A 46 6.65 -7.85 -11.29
N LYS A 47 5.49 -8.11 -11.91
CA LYS A 47 4.21 -8.10 -11.21
C LYS A 47 4.15 -9.27 -10.21
N ILE A 48 3.84 -8.96 -8.95
CA ILE A 48 3.63 -9.96 -7.88
C ILE A 48 2.15 -10.29 -7.79
N THR A 49 1.30 -9.26 -7.67
CA THR A 49 -0.15 -9.39 -7.55
C THR A 49 -0.86 -8.09 -7.97
N GLU A 50 -2.19 -8.11 -7.96
CA GLU A 50 -3.05 -6.94 -7.99
C GLU A 50 -3.52 -6.59 -6.57
N ILE A 51 -3.74 -5.30 -6.31
CA ILE A 51 -4.27 -4.77 -5.06
C ILE A 51 -5.51 -3.96 -5.41
N GLY A 52 -6.58 -4.12 -4.62
CA GLY A 52 -7.82 -3.38 -4.77
C GLY A 52 -8.22 -2.71 -3.47
N ASP A 53 -8.77 -1.52 -3.58
CA ASP A 53 -9.29 -0.77 -2.43
C ASP A 53 -10.67 -1.29 -2.02
N VAL A 54 -10.93 -1.29 -0.71
CA VAL A 54 -12.23 -1.66 -0.14
C VAL A 54 -12.75 -0.53 0.74
N LEU A 55 -14.02 -0.17 0.53
CA LEU A 55 -14.70 0.79 1.39
C LEU A 55 -15.11 0.10 2.69
N VAL A 56 -14.53 0.56 3.80
CA VAL A 56 -14.79 0.04 5.14
C VAL A 56 -15.09 1.18 6.10
N ALA A 57 -15.94 0.92 7.09
CA ALA A 57 -16.28 1.87 8.14
C ALA A 57 -16.32 1.15 9.50
N ALA A 58 -16.00 1.87 10.57
CA ALA A 58 -16.12 1.33 11.92
C ALA A 58 -17.59 0.96 12.20
N PRO A 59 -17.88 -0.18 12.87
CA PRO A 59 -19.25 -0.58 13.17
C PRO A 59 -20.06 0.49 13.90
N SER A 60 -19.44 1.18 14.86
CA SER A 60 -20.06 2.29 15.60
C SER A 60 -20.44 3.49 14.73
N LEU A 61 -19.74 3.71 13.62
CA LEU A 61 -20.08 4.75 12.65
C LEU A 61 -21.31 4.34 11.84
N LEU A 62 -21.38 3.07 11.42
CA LEU A 62 -22.52 2.51 10.71
C LEU A 62 -23.79 2.52 11.56
N GLU A 63 -23.69 2.23 12.86
CA GLU A 63 -24.82 2.30 13.79
C GLU A 63 -25.37 3.72 13.93
N ARG A 64 -24.48 4.72 13.93
CA ARG A 64 -24.86 6.13 14.08
C ARG A 64 -25.43 6.75 12.81
N LEU A 65 -24.88 6.39 11.65
CA LEU A 65 -25.19 7.05 10.36
C LEU A 65 -26.03 6.19 9.42
N GLY A 66 -26.20 4.90 9.72
CA GLY A 66 -26.80 3.92 8.81
C GLY A 66 -25.84 3.51 7.69
N LYS A 67 -26.05 2.33 7.10
CA LYS A 67 -25.22 1.83 5.99
C LYS A 67 -25.47 2.68 4.73
N PRO A 68 -24.42 3.20 4.07
CA PRO A 68 -24.57 3.96 2.84
C PRO A 68 -25.06 3.03 1.72
N THR A 69 -25.94 3.56 0.87
CA THR A 69 -26.52 2.85 -0.27
C THR A 69 -26.06 3.44 -1.60
N SER A 70 -25.47 4.62 -1.57
CA SER A 70 -24.94 5.35 -2.73
C SER A 70 -23.61 6.05 -2.41
N LEU A 71 -22.91 6.53 -3.44
CA LEU A 71 -21.74 7.39 -3.27
C LEU A 71 -22.12 8.79 -2.75
N GLU A 72 -23.34 9.25 -3.00
CA GLU A 72 -23.85 10.54 -2.51
C GLU A 72 -24.09 10.49 -0.99
N ASP A 73 -24.56 9.36 -0.46
CA ASP A 73 -24.71 9.13 0.99
C ASP A 73 -23.36 9.26 1.71
N LEU A 74 -22.31 8.78 1.05
CA LEU A 74 -20.94 8.89 1.53
C LEU A 74 -20.54 10.36 1.62
N GLU A 75 -20.68 11.14 0.55
CA GLU A 75 -20.28 12.55 0.52
C GLU A 75 -21.03 13.42 1.56
N HIS A 76 -22.34 13.22 1.73
CA HIS A 76 -23.15 14.07 2.59
C HIS A 76 -23.18 13.65 4.06
N SER A 77 -23.18 12.34 4.34
CA SER A 77 -23.47 11.84 5.69
C SER A 77 -22.25 11.29 6.40
N TYR A 78 -21.17 10.97 5.69
CA TYR A 78 -19.97 10.39 6.27
C TYR A 78 -18.83 11.42 6.37
N PRO A 79 -17.99 11.34 7.42
CA PRO A 79 -16.86 12.23 7.58
C PRO A 79 -15.71 11.79 6.66
N PHE A 80 -15.79 12.15 5.38
CA PHE A 80 -14.63 12.06 4.49
C PHE A 80 -13.61 13.13 4.92
N GLY A 81 -12.36 12.70 5.15
CA GLY A 81 -11.27 13.63 5.43
C GLY A 81 -11.05 14.52 4.21
N ALA A 82 -11.06 15.84 4.42
CA ALA A 82 -10.58 16.82 3.45
C ALA A 82 -9.06 16.75 3.30
#